data_AF-A0A3R6IHL7-F1
#
_entry.id   AF-A0A3R6IHL7-F1
#
_cell.length_a   1.000
_cell.length_b   1.000
_cell.length_c   1.000
_cell.angle_alpha   90.00
_cell.angle_beta   90.00
_cell.angle_gamma   90.00
#
_symmetry.space_group_name_H-M   'P 1'
#
loop_
_entity.id
_entity.type
_entity.pdbx_description
1 polymer ?
#
loop_
_entity_poly.entity_id
_entity_poly.type
_entity_poly.pdbx_seq_one_letter_code
_entity_poly.pdbx_strand_id
1 'polypeptide(L)'
;MKSGRNIFKYVLTLFVCLGIVSCQTENTEKEAAPRIVNIINFIRQTEPRIEEITDEVLYQTVVEQVKQLNRHQLKGTFLLQYDALINPKYQDLLKNELYPGSEVGGWWEITQPHVEAAGLKWRGRYPWDWHADVGFATGYTPEEREKLVDVYMEKFKSVFGKYPTAIGSWFIDAHTLGYMYDKYHIVASCNCKDQVGTDGYTLWGGYWNQAYYPSRQNAYMPAQTVKGQIPVPIFRMLGSDPIYQYDSGLGGSTQSVVSLEPVYKEGGGSRTWVEWFFKSMFEEPCLSFAYTQVGQENSFTWDAMKQGLEIQIPLLETLQKEKKIRVETLTEAGEWFKEQFTVTPSTAVTTLVDNRGNDRKTVWYNSRFYRTNLLWEGSSFRFRDIHLFDEAYASDYLSQAGTSNQCVYTTLPFVDGCLWSSVEQLAGLRLNYKDASGEMIEAKGGIPTVEEKGQELRVKWPLESKKAVLQITFKEDCMELLCDSKEKDFVWDLELTALPGAPLPFTTITDKKVSASQKDFNYQVSCKTGRFVDLRKEAGSSVFKIEPAHNKIVLLFKN
;
A
#
# COMPACT_ATOMS: atom_id res chain seq x y z
N MET A 1 -53.08 10.85 -68.70
CA MET A 1 -52.90 10.28 -70.06
C MET A 1 -51.41 10.01 -70.26
N LYS A 2 -51.04 8.73 -70.46
CA LYS A 2 -49.81 8.14 -71.05
C LYS A 2 -48.44 8.82 -70.76
N SER A 3 -47.58 8.21 -69.94
CA SER A 3 -46.62 7.12 -70.26
C SER A 3 -45.34 7.59 -70.98
N GLY A 4 -44.16 7.27 -70.44
CA GLY A 4 -42.93 7.13 -71.26
C GLY A 4 -41.60 7.47 -70.58
N ARG A 5 -40.97 6.43 -70.02
CA ARG A 5 -39.55 6.27 -69.57
C ARG A 5 -38.47 6.69 -70.58
N ASN A 6 -37.35 7.29 -70.12
CA ASN A 6 -35.96 6.75 -70.08
C ASN A 6 -34.81 7.78 -70.29
N ILE A 7 -33.95 7.92 -69.26
CA ILE A 7 -32.46 7.84 -69.20
C ILE A 7 -31.59 8.44 -70.34
N PHE A 8 -30.77 9.47 -70.03
CA PHE A 8 -29.31 9.66 -70.32
C PHE A 8 -28.85 11.05 -69.80
N LYS A 9 -27.95 11.20 -68.81
CA LYS A 9 -26.45 11.32 -68.83
C LYS A 9 -25.83 12.72 -69.12
N TYR A 10 -25.09 13.23 -68.11
CA TYR A 10 -23.97 14.22 -68.04
C TYR A 10 -24.21 15.68 -68.52
N VAL A 11 -23.80 16.75 -67.83
CA VAL A 11 -22.43 17.26 -67.52
C VAL A 11 -22.52 18.25 -66.32
N LEU A 12 -21.91 18.00 -65.17
CA LEU A 12 -20.64 18.57 -64.63
C LEU A 12 -20.49 20.11 -64.65
N THR A 13 -20.57 20.76 -63.48
CA THR A 13 -19.66 21.87 -63.13
C THR A 13 -19.38 21.86 -61.63
N LEU A 14 -18.08 21.77 -61.34
CA LEU A 14 -17.44 21.70 -60.03
C LEU A 14 -17.48 23.07 -59.33
N PHE A 15 -17.82 23.11 -58.04
CA PHE A 15 -17.30 24.12 -57.12
C PHE A 15 -16.77 23.41 -55.88
N VAL A 16 -15.45 23.36 -55.76
CA VAL A 16 -14.73 22.82 -54.60
C VAL A 16 -14.58 23.96 -53.60
N CYS A 17 -15.37 23.94 -52.53
CA CYS A 17 -15.07 24.71 -51.32
C CYS A 17 -14.23 23.83 -50.40
N LEU A 18 -12.92 24.10 -50.34
CA LEU A 18 -12.01 23.55 -49.34
C LEU A 18 -12.35 24.15 -47.97
N GLY A 19 -13.17 23.42 -47.20
CA GLY A 19 -13.29 23.63 -45.77
C GLY A 19 -12.08 23.02 -45.06
N ILE A 20 -11.19 23.86 -44.58
CA ILE A 20 -10.11 23.47 -43.66
C ILE A 20 -10.79 23.07 -42.35
N VAL A 21 -10.97 21.77 -42.13
CA VAL A 21 -11.27 21.24 -40.79
C VAL A 21 -9.98 21.34 -40.00
N SER A 22 -9.86 22.39 -39.20
CA SER A 22 -8.88 22.45 -38.13
C SER A 22 -9.19 21.30 -37.18
N CYS A 23 -8.35 20.27 -37.21
CA CYS A 23 -8.35 19.22 -36.21
C CYS A 23 -7.79 19.84 -34.93
N GLN A 24 -8.65 20.55 -34.18
CA GLN A 24 -8.35 20.88 -32.80
C GLN A 24 -8.32 19.55 -32.05
N THR A 25 -7.10 19.07 -31.77
CA THR A 25 -6.88 18.13 -30.68
C THR A 25 -7.41 18.80 -29.43
N GLU A 26 -8.59 18.40 -28.97
CA GLU A 26 -9.02 18.66 -27.62
C GLU A 26 -7.94 18.11 -26.69
N ASN A 27 -7.12 19.01 -26.13
CA ASN A 27 -6.44 18.74 -24.88
C ASN A 27 -7.56 18.62 -23.84
N THR A 28 -8.16 17.44 -23.73
CA THR A 28 -8.88 17.08 -22.53
C THR A 28 -7.85 17.15 -21.40
N GLU A 29 -7.93 18.20 -20.58
CA GLU A 29 -7.22 18.24 -19.31
C GLU A 29 -7.55 16.91 -18.60
N LYS A 30 -6.52 16.07 -18.42
CA LYS A 30 -6.67 14.82 -17.69
C LYS A 30 -7.23 15.18 -16.32
N GLU A 31 -8.42 14.70 -16.01
CA GLU A 31 -9.03 14.90 -14.70
C GLU A 31 -8.02 14.48 -13.62
N ALA A 32 -7.84 15.34 -12.62
CA ALA A 32 -6.86 15.08 -11.58
C ALA A 32 -7.19 13.75 -10.88
N ALA A 33 -6.16 12.92 -10.66
CA ALA A 33 -6.35 11.64 -9.98
C ALA A 33 -7.06 11.85 -8.62
N PRO A 34 -8.01 10.98 -8.23
CA PRO A 34 -8.78 11.22 -7.02
C PRO A 34 -7.90 11.11 -5.76
N ARG A 35 -8.24 11.90 -4.75
CA ARG A 35 -7.65 11.86 -3.41
C ARG A 35 -8.69 11.30 -2.46
N ILE A 36 -8.57 10.03 -2.10
CA ILE A 36 -9.60 9.28 -1.36
C ILE A 36 -9.20 9.17 0.10
N VAL A 37 -10.17 9.38 0.99
CA VAL A 37 -10.02 9.15 2.43
C VAL A 37 -11.13 8.24 2.89
N ASN A 38 -10.78 7.10 3.51
CA ASN A 38 -11.74 6.34 4.29
C ASN A 38 -11.60 6.69 5.78
N ILE A 39 -12.72 7.00 6.42
CA ILE A 39 -12.78 7.06 7.88
C ILE A 39 -13.27 5.69 8.37
N ILE A 40 -12.37 4.87 8.90
CA ILE A 40 -12.64 3.49 9.33
C ILE A 40 -12.45 3.40 10.84
N ASN A 41 -13.52 3.00 11.55
CA ASN A 41 -13.51 2.70 12.96
C ASN A 41 -13.80 1.21 13.14
N PHE A 42 -12.93 0.48 13.83
CA PHE A 42 -13.07 -0.95 14.04
C PHE A 42 -13.36 -1.25 15.51
N ILE A 43 -14.31 -2.14 15.75
CA ILE A 43 -15.06 -2.21 17.00
C ILE A 43 -14.94 -3.62 17.57
N ARG A 44 -14.39 -3.72 18.78
CA ARG A 44 -14.42 -4.93 19.61
C ARG A 44 -15.34 -4.75 20.81
N GLN A 45 -15.87 -5.85 21.34
CA GLN A 45 -16.66 -5.82 22.58
C GLN A 45 -15.76 -5.80 23.81
N THR A 46 -14.63 -6.50 23.78
CA THR A 46 -13.81 -6.74 24.97
C THR A 46 -12.32 -6.45 24.73
N GLU A 47 -11.62 -5.98 25.76
CA GLU A 47 -10.18 -5.70 25.76
C GLU A 47 -9.54 -6.29 27.05
N PRO A 48 -9.04 -7.53 27.01
CA PRO A 48 -8.58 -8.22 28.20
C PRO A 48 -7.16 -7.84 28.64
N ARG A 49 -6.43 -6.99 27.87
CA ARG A 49 -5.06 -6.59 28.22
C ARG A 49 -5.01 -5.51 29.30
N ILE A 50 -6.07 -4.72 29.45
CA ILE A 50 -6.11 -3.54 30.32
C ILE A 50 -7.46 -3.51 31.06
N GLU A 51 -7.44 -3.70 32.37
CA GLU A 51 -8.65 -3.86 33.20
C GLU A 51 -9.56 -2.62 33.19
N GLU A 52 -8.98 -1.42 33.08
CA GLU A 52 -9.72 -0.17 33.02
C GLU A 52 -10.53 0.00 31.72
N ILE A 53 -10.16 -0.72 30.66
CA ILE A 53 -10.86 -0.69 29.38
C ILE A 53 -12.02 -1.69 29.42
N THR A 54 -13.07 -1.29 30.11
CA THR A 54 -14.31 -2.09 30.20
C THR A 54 -15.08 -2.08 28.88
N ASP A 55 -15.95 -3.06 28.70
CA ASP A 55 -16.93 -3.13 27.61
C ASP A 55 -17.77 -1.83 27.46
N GLU A 56 -18.07 -1.12 28.55
CA GLU A 56 -18.78 0.16 28.50
C GLU A 56 -17.89 1.30 28.00
N VAL A 57 -16.60 1.33 28.37
CA VAL A 57 -15.62 2.30 27.84
C VAL A 57 -15.45 2.10 26.34
N LEU A 58 -15.35 0.85 25.90
CA LEU A 58 -15.30 0.48 24.47
C LEU A 58 -16.55 0.94 23.72
N TYR A 59 -17.74 0.75 24.30
CA TYR A 59 -19.00 1.21 23.71
C TYR A 59 -19.07 2.74 23.63
N GLN A 60 -18.79 3.45 24.72
CA GLN A 60 -18.83 4.91 24.75
C GLN A 60 -17.82 5.54 23.78
N THR A 61 -16.68 4.87 23.55
CA THR A 61 -15.71 5.32 22.54
C THR A 61 -16.32 5.36 21.15
N VAL A 62 -17.08 4.32 20.76
CA VAL A 62 -17.78 4.30 19.46
C VAL A 62 -18.88 5.37 19.42
N VAL A 63 -19.61 5.58 20.51
CA VAL A 63 -20.62 6.64 20.61
C VAL A 63 -20.02 8.02 20.31
N GLU A 64 -18.85 8.32 20.86
CA GLU A 64 -18.17 9.60 20.61
C GLU A 64 -17.62 9.72 19.19
N GLN A 65 -17.08 8.63 18.61
CA GLN A 65 -16.71 8.58 17.19
C GLN A 65 -17.92 8.88 16.28
N VAL A 66 -19.08 8.28 16.55
CA VAL A 66 -20.34 8.52 15.81
C VAL A 66 -20.78 9.98 15.94
N LYS A 67 -20.82 10.52 17.16
CA LYS A 67 -21.18 11.94 17.42
C LYS A 67 -20.26 12.90 16.68
N GLN A 68 -18.97 12.62 16.65
CA GLN A 68 -18.00 13.47 15.97
C GLN A 68 -18.24 13.49 14.46
N LEU A 69 -18.41 12.33 13.82
CA LEU A 69 -18.70 12.27 12.38
C LEU A 69 -20.02 12.94 12.02
N ASN A 70 -21.07 12.77 12.84
CA ASN A 70 -22.34 13.48 12.68
C ASN A 70 -22.17 15.00 12.74
N ARG A 71 -21.39 15.50 13.72
CA ARG A 71 -21.15 16.95 13.89
C ARG A 71 -20.48 17.57 12.66
N HIS A 72 -19.54 16.84 12.05
CA HIS A 72 -18.79 17.29 10.89
C HIS A 72 -19.41 16.86 9.55
N GLN A 73 -20.56 16.17 9.58
CA GLN A 73 -21.29 15.70 8.41
C GLN A 73 -20.43 14.83 7.47
N LEU A 74 -19.60 13.98 8.07
CA LEU A 74 -18.75 13.05 7.33
C LEU A 74 -19.28 11.63 7.50
N LYS A 75 -19.30 10.88 6.39
CA LYS A 75 -19.57 9.44 6.43
C LYS A 75 -18.34 8.68 6.90
N GLY A 76 -18.58 7.55 7.57
CA GLY A 76 -17.54 6.62 8.02
C GLY A 76 -17.92 5.17 7.78
N THR A 77 -16.95 4.27 7.98
CA THR A 77 -17.12 2.83 7.94
C THR A 77 -16.88 2.27 9.34
N PHE A 78 -17.87 1.56 9.88
CA PHE A 78 -17.81 0.96 11.22
C PHE A 78 -17.74 -0.56 11.08
N LEU A 79 -16.59 -1.14 11.40
CA LEU A 79 -16.30 -2.56 11.21
C LEU A 79 -16.44 -3.31 12.53
N LEU A 80 -17.38 -4.26 12.61
CA LEU A 80 -17.69 -4.98 13.86
C LEU A 80 -16.94 -6.29 13.97
N GLN A 81 -16.24 -6.51 15.08
CA GLN A 81 -15.84 -7.85 15.49
C GLN A 81 -17.08 -8.66 15.88
N TYR A 82 -17.03 -10.00 15.82
CA TYR A 82 -18.21 -10.83 16.03
C TYR A 82 -18.87 -10.62 17.40
N ASP A 83 -18.08 -10.43 18.45
CA ASP A 83 -18.57 -10.14 19.81
C ASP A 83 -19.32 -8.80 19.89
N ALA A 84 -18.83 -7.76 19.22
CA ALA A 84 -19.52 -6.48 19.08
C ALA A 84 -20.78 -6.61 18.20
N LEU A 85 -20.71 -7.40 17.12
CA LEU A 85 -21.84 -7.66 16.21
C LEU A 85 -23.05 -8.26 16.95
N ILE A 86 -22.82 -9.16 17.90
CA ILE A 86 -23.90 -9.81 18.65
C ILE A 86 -24.46 -8.96 19.81
N ASN A 87 -23.80 -7.85 20.17
CA ASN A 87 -24.25 -6.99 21.25
C ASN A 87 -25.38 -6.03 20.80
N PRO A 88 -26.58 -6.09 21.40
CA PRO A 88 -27.70 -5.21 21.05
C PRO A 88 -27.39 -3.70 21.14
N LYS A 89 -26.49 -3.27 22.04
CA LYS A 89 -26.11 -1.85 22.17
C LYS A 89 -25.45 -1.32 20.90
N TYR A 90 -24.48 -2.04 20.35
CA TYR A 90 -23.83 -1.66 19.10
C TYR A 90 -24.80 -1.75 17.91
N GLN A 91 -25.68 -2.76 17.90
CA GLN A 91 -26.69 -2.88 16.85
C GLN A 91 -27.63 -1.68 16.82
N ASP A 92 -28.12 -1.24 17.98
CA ASP A 92 -29.01 -0.09 18.10
C ASP A 92 -28.31 1.21 17.67
N LEU A 93 -27.12 1.47 18.21
CA LEU A 93 -26.30 2.64 17.84
C LEU A 93 -26.06 2.72 16.33
N LEU A 94 -25.58 1.63 15.72
CA LEU A 94 -25.14 1.64 14.32
C LEU A 94 -26.32 1.56 13.33
N LYS A 95 -27.53 1.19 13.77
CA LYS A 95 -28.74 1.27 12.95
C LYS A 95 -29.36 2.66 12.94
N ASN A 96 -29.28 3.38 14.05
CA ASN A 96 -30.12 4.54 14.30
C ASN A 96 -29.36 5.87 14.33
N GLU A 97 -28.07 5.87 14.67
CA GLU A 97 -27.35 7.11 15.02
C GLU A 97 -26.24 7.48 14.02
N LEU A 98 -26.00 6.69 12.97
CA LEU A 98 -24.94 6.98 11.99
C LEU A 98 -25.28 8.15 11.06
N TYR A 99 -24.25 8.90 10.66
CA TYR A 99 -24.40 9.92 9.63
C TYR A 99 -24.91 9.27 8.33
N PRO A 100 -25.93 9.83 7.64
CA PRO A 100 -26.46 9.27 6.41
C PRO A 100 -25.38 8.95 5.37
N GLY A 101 -25.42 7.74 4.83
CA GLY A 101 -24.41 7.23 3.88
C GLY A 101 -23.19 6.59 4.53
N SER A 102 -23.09 6.54 5.87
CA SER A 102 -22.10 5.71 6.56
C SER A 102 -22.38 4.22 6.37
N GLU A 103 -21.33 3.42 6.51
CA GLU A 103 -21.34 1.98 6.30
C GLU A 103 -21.12 1.22 7.61
N VAL A 104 -21.80 0.08 7.75
CA VAL A 104 -21.48 -0.95 8.74
C VAL A 104 -20.94 -2.17 8.01
N GLY A 105 -19.79 -2.67 8.43
CA GLY A 105 -19.09 -3.81 7.84
C GLY A 105 -18.51 -4.73 8.92
N GLY A 106 -17.60 -5.62 8.52
CA GLY A 106 -16.99 -6.59 9.42
C GLY A 106 -15.54 -6.30 9.79
N TRP A 107 -15.18 -6.51 11.05
CA TRP A 107 -13.80 -6.58 11.51
C TRP A 107 -13.45 -8.05 11.81
N TRP A 108 -12.52 -8.59 11.03
CA TRP A 108 -12.20 -10.00 10.99
C TRP A 108 -11.04 -10.35 11.93
N GLU A 109 -11.36 -10.34 13.22
CA GLU A 109 -10.56 -10.96 14.29
C GLU A 109 -11.45 -11.98 15.02
N ILE A 110 -10.92 -13.17 15.28
CA ILE A 110 -11.69 -14.31 15.76
C ILE A 110 -11.82 -14.25 17.29
N THR A 111 -13.04 -14.36 17.79
CA THR A 111 -13.36 -14.32 19.22
C THR A 111 -13.98 -15.62 19.70
N GLN A 112 -13.94 -15.86 21.01
CA GLN A 112 -14.61 -17.01 21.64
C GLN A 112 -16.07 -17.16 21.21
N PRO A 113 -16.96 -16.14 21.33
CA PRO A 113 -18.35 -16.30 20.91
C PRO A 113 -18.51 -16.60 19.41
N HIS A 114 -17.57 -16.18 18.57
CA HIS A 114 -17.57 -16.52 17.14
C HIS A 114 -17.28 -17.99 16.91
N VAL A 115 -16.22 -18.49 17.54
CA VAL A 115 -15.77 -19.88 17.44
C VAL A 115 -16.81 -20.84 17.98
N GLU A 116 -17.39 -20.53 19.14
CA GLU A 116 -18.43 -21.34 19.74
C GLU A 116 -19.72 -21.35 18.89
N ALA A 117 -20.08 -20.21 18.28
CA ALA A 117 -21.21 -20.16 17.35
C ALA A 117 -20.98 -20.98 16.07
N ALA A 118 -19.72 -21.15 15.64
CA ALA A 118 -19.32 -22.06 14.57
C ALA A 118 -19.27 -23.54 14.98
N GLY A 119 -19.62 -23.87 16.23
CA GLY A 119 -19.53 -25.23 16.77
C GLY A 119 -18.08 -25.71 16.93
N LEU A 120 -17.12 -24.79 16.94
CA LEU A 120 -15.70 -25.06 17.14
C LEU A 120 -15.35 -24.85 18.62
N LYS A 121 -14.21 -25.42 19.04
CA LYS A 121 -13.70 -25.25 20.40
C LYS A 121 -12.79 -24.02 20.47
N TRP A 122 -13.09 -23.07 21.35
CA TRP A 122 -12.20 -21.94 21.65
C TRP A 122 -10.88 -22.42 22.27
N ARG A 123 -9.77 -21.82 21.83
CA ARG A 123 -8.40 -22.20 22.22
C ARG A 123 -7.65 -21.07 22.92
N GLY A 124 -8.27 -19.90 23.06
CA GLY A 124 -7.65 -18.72 23.66
C GLY A 124 -7.71 -18.69 25.19
N ARG A 125 -6.88 -17.82 25.76
CA ARG A 125 -6.80 -17.56 27.20
C ARG A 125 -7.93 -16.68 27.71
N TYR A 126 -8.45 -15.82 26.83
CA TYR A 126 -9.48 -14.82 27.10
C TYR A 126 -10.57 -14.89 26.01
N PRO A 127 -11.72 -14.22 26.20
CA PRO A 127 -12.80 -14.21 25.18
C PRO A 127 -12.39 -13.59 23.83
N TRP A 128 -11.35 -12.76 23.82
CA TRP A 128 -10.58 -12.40 22.64
C TRP A 128 -9.09 -12.56 22.97
N ASP A 129 -8.34 -13.29 22.14
CA ASP A 129 -6.92 -13.55 22.35
C ASP A 129 -6.15 -13.06 21.12
N TRP A 130 -5.20 -12.15 21.34
CA TRP A 130 -4.43 -11.49 20.28
C TRP A 130 -3.28 -12.35 19.72
N HIS A 131 -3.14 -13.61 20.12
CA HIS A 131 -2.14 -14.48 19.48
C HIS A 131 -2.59 -14.92 18.08
N ALA A 132 -1.67 -14.94 17.10
CA ALA A 132 -1.97 -15.22 15.70
C ALA A 132 -2.59 -16.60 15.41
N ASP A 133 -2.29 -17.60 16.24
CA ASP A 133 -2.85 -18.95 16.17
C ASP A 133 -4.25 -19.07 16.78
N VAL A 134 -4.79 -17.98 17.35
CA VAL A 134 -6.08 -17.97 18.03
C VAL A 134 -7.00 -16.85 17.53
N GLY A 135 -6.53 -15.60 17.58
CA GLY A 135 -7.30 -14.40 17.24
C GLY A 135 -7.42 -14.10 15.75
N PHE A 136 -6.76 -14.89 14.91
CA PHE A 136 -6.75 -14.71 13.45
C PHE A 136 -7.20 -15.99 12.76
N ALA A 137 -7.83 -15.81 11.59
CA ALA A 137 -8.20 -16.94 10.73
C ALA A 137 -7.02 -17.85 10.40
N THR A 138 -5.79 -17.32 10.34
CA THR A 138 -4.57 -18.09 10.12
C THR A 138 -4.40 -19.25 11.10
N GLY A 139 -4.87 -19.15 12.34
CA GLY A 139 -4.80 -20.21 13.35
C GLY A 139 -5.76 -21.38 13.16
N TYR A 140 -6.68 -21.27 12.19
CA TYR A 140 -7.72 -22.26 11.90
C TYR A 140 -7.41 -22.98 10.58
N THR A 141 -7.90 -24.20 10.39
CA THR A 141 -7.79 -24.88 9.08
C THR A 141 -8.65 -24.18 8.03
N PRO A 142 -8.39 -24.35 6.72
CA PRO A 142 -9.24 -23.81 5.67
C PRO A 142 -10.74 -24.10 5.87
N GLU A 143 -11.10 -25.32 6.26
CA GLU A 143 -12.49 -25.73 6.52
C GLU A 143 -13.09 -25.05 7.76
N GLU A 144 -12.29 -24.85 8.81
CA GLU A 144 -12.70 -24.09 9.99
C GLU A 144 -12.93 -22.60 9.64
N ARG A 145 -12.06 -22.02 8.81
CA ARG A 145 -12.20 -20.63 8.32
C ARG A 145 -13.49 -20.43 7.54
N GLU A 146 -13.82 -21.34 6.63
CA GLU A 146 -15.08 -21.29 5.87
C GLU A 146 -16.32 -21.30 6.79
N LYS A 147 -16.32 -22.17 7.81
CA LYS A 147 -17.40 -22.21 8.82
C LYS A 147 -17.49 -20.91 9.61
N LEU A 148 -16.35 -20.36 10.04
CA LEU A 148 -16.31 -19.07 10.73
C LEU A 148 -16.89 -17.97 9.83
N VAL A 149 -16.54 -17.95 8.54
CA VAL A 149 -17.08 -16.96 7.59
C VAL A 149 -18.59 -17.10 7.49
N ASP A 150 -19.08 -18.32 7.30
CA ASP A 150 -20.51 -18.58 7.15
C ASP A 150 -21.31 -18.07 8.36
N VAL A 151 -20.86 -18.39 9.58
CA VAL A 151 -21.50 -17.94 10.81
C VAL A 151 -21.47 -16.43 10.97
N TYR A 152 -20.34 -15.79 10.66
CA TYR A 152 -20.24 -14.34 10.73
C TYR A 152 -21.24 -13.68 9.77
N MET A 153 -21.28 -14.14 8.51
CA MET A 153 -22.12 -13.61 7.46
C MET A 153 -23.61 -13.79 7.75
N GLU A 154 -24.00 -14.98 8.22
CA GLU A 154 -25.37 -15.27 8.65
C GLU A 154 -25.81 -14.38 9.81
N LYS A 155 -24.94 -14.24 10.82
CA LYS A 155 -25.22 -13.38 11.96
C LYS A 155 -25.36 -11.92 11.54
N PHE A 156 -24.45 -11.42 10.72
CA PHE A 156 -24.51 -10.05 10.21
C PHE A 156 -25.81 -9.80 9.44
N LYS A 157 -26.18 -10.70 8.53
CA LYS A 157 -27.44 -10.60 7.78
C LYS A 157 -28.67 -10.66 8.68
N SER A 158 -28.66 -11.48 9.73
CA SER A 158 -29.78 -11.53 10.67
C SER A 158 -29.99 -10.21 11.42
N VAL A 159 -28.91 -9.46 11.66
CA VAL A 159 -28.93 -8.19 12.40
C VAL A 159 -29.26 -7.01 11.48
N PHE A 160 -28.59 -6.90 10.33
CA PHE A 160 -28.64 -5.74 9.44
C PHE A 160 -29.45 -5.96 8.16
N GLY A 161 -30.02 -7.16 7.96
CA GLY A 161 -30.86 -7.51 6.81
C GLY A 161 -30.11 -7.78 5.50
N LYS A 162 -28.80 -7.57 5.46
CA LYS A 162 -27.92 -7.77 4.30
C LYS A 162 -26.55 -8.30 4.74
N TYR A 163 -25.81 -8.93 3.83
CA TYR A 163 -24.41 -9.29 4.09
C TYR A 163 -23.53 -8.02 4.13
N PRO A 164 -22.42 -8.01 4.89
CA PRO A 164 -21.47 -6.91 4.86
C PRO A 164 -20.76 -6.88 3.50
N THR A 165 -20.56 -5.69 2.94
CA THR A 165 -19.84 -5.50 1.68
C THR A 165 -18.37 -5.12 1.91
N ALA A 166 -18.05 -4.50 3.05
CA ALA A 166 -16.68 -4.24 3.48
C ALA A 166 -16.30 -5.13 4.68
N ILE A 167 -15.12 -5.78 4.60
CA ILE A 167 -14.53 -6.53 5.72
C ILE A 167 -13.06 -6.16 5.85
N GLY A 168 -12.64 -5.72 7.03
CA GLY A 168 -11.25 -5.38 7.35
C GLY A 168 -10.65 -6.29 8.42
N SER A 169 -9.34 -6.32 8.53
CA SER A 169 -8.60 -6.92 9.65
C SER A 169 -7.20 -6.32 9.69
N TRP A 170 -6.40 -6.63 10.70
CA TRP A 170 -4.95 -6.45 10.57
C TRP A 170 -4.42 -7.25 9.38
N PHE A 171 -4.93 -8.47 9.18
CA PHE A 171 -4.66 -9.27 7.99
C PHE A 171 -5.73 -10.36 7.76
N ILE A 172 -6.07 -10.64 6.50
CA ILE A 172 -6.95 -11.76 6.09
C ILE A 172 -6.19 -12.61 5.07
N ASP A 173 -6.08 -13.92 5.30
CA ASP A 173 -5.41 -14.85 4.38
C ASP A 173 -6.17 -15.05 3.07
N ALA A 174 -5.45 -15.51 2.05
CA ALA A 174 -6.00 -15.65 0.70
C ALA A 174 -7.15 -16.65 0.61
N HIS A 175 -7.14 -17.73 1.39
CA HIS A 175 -8.24 -18.71 1.41
C HIS A 175 -9.50 -18.05 1.96
N THR A 176 -9.39 -17.43 3.14
CA THR A 176 -10.51 -16.75 3.79
C THR A 176 -11.08 -15.62 2.93
N LEU A 177 -10.24 -14.72 2.44
CA LEU A 177 -10.67 -13.59 1.62
C LEU A 177 -11.29 -14.07 0.30
N GLY A 178 -10.70 -15.09 -0.32
CA GLY A 178 -11.21 -15.74 -1.52
C GLY A 178 -12.62 -16.30 -1.29
N TYR A 179 -12.81 -17.02 -0.19
CA TYR A 179 -14.12 -17.59 0.17
C TYR A 179 -15.18 -16.53 0.46
N MET A 180 -14.83 -15.46 1.19
CA MET A 180 -15.72 -14.31 1.41
C MET A 180 -16.16 -13.68 0.08
N TYR A 181 -15.27 -13.56 -0.90
CA TYR A 181 -15.62 -13.05 -2.22
C TYR A 181 -16.45 -14.04 -3.04
N ASP A 182 -15.98 -15.28 -3.18
CA ASP A 182 -16.55 -16.26 -4.09
C ASP A 182 -17.98 -16.65 -3.67
N LYS A 183 -18.26 -16.69 -2.36
CA LYS A 183 -19.57 -17.06 -1.81
C LYS A 183 -20.46 -15.87 -1.42
N TYR A 184 -19.89 -14.83 -0.81
CA TYR A 184 -20.66 -13.71 -0.25
C TYR A 184 -20.52 -12.40 -1.03
N HIS A 185 -19.63 -12.37 -2.03
CA HIS A 185 -19.45 -11.23 -2.93
C HIS A 185 -19.15 -9.92 -2.20
N ILE A 186 -18.32 -9.98 -1.16
CA ILE A 186 -17.79 -8.75 -0.55
C ILE A 186 -17.12 -7.88 -1.62
N VAL A 187 -17.17 -6.57 -1.40
CA VAL A 187 -16.78 -5.56 -2.38
C VAL A 187 -15.38 -5.02 -2.12
N ALA A 188 -15.02 -4.83 -0.85
CA ALA A 188 -13.76 -4.21 -0.46
C ALA A 188 -13.21 -4.83 0.82
N SER A 189 -11.89 -4.75 0.97
CA SER A 189 -11.19 -5.15 2.19
C SER A 189 -10.15 -4.11 2.59
N CYS A 190 -9.66 -4.17 3.81
CA CYS A 190 -8.53 -3.35 4.25
C CYS A 190 -7.59 -4.13 5.19
N ASN A 191 -6.31 -3.76 5.22
CA ASN A 191 -5.30 -4.35 6.11
C ASN A 191 -4.25 -3.34 6.58
N CYS A 192 -3.50 -3.65 7.64
CA CYS A 192 -2.51 -2.71 8.16
C CYS A 192 -1.28 -2.57 7.26
N LYS A 193 -0.65 -1.39 7.36
CA LYS A 193 0.65 -1.05 6.78
C LYS A 193 1.73 -2.09 7.11
N ASP A 194 2.87 -1.97 6.45
CA ASP A 194 4.03 -2.78 6.78
C ASP A 194 4.48 -2.57 8.23
N GLN A 195 4.91 -3.66 8.85
CA GLN A 195 5.48 -3.69 10.19
C GLN A 195 6.35 -4.93 10.37
N VAL A 196 7.39 -4.80 11.19
CA VAL A 196 8.24 -5.93 11.61
C VAL A 196 8.06 -6.12 13.11
N GLY A 197 7.56 -7.28 13.52
CA GLY A 197 7.46 -7.71 14.91
C GLY A 197 6.51 -6.93 15.82
N THR A 198 5.82 -5.89 15.31
CA THR A 198 4.83 -5.10 16.05
C THR A 198 3.57 -5.95 16.28
N ASP A 199 3.04 -5.95 17.51
CA ASP A 199 1.83 -6.68 17.93
C ASP A 199 1.82 -8.19 17.67
N GLY A 200 2.99 -8.80 17.47
CA GLY A 200 3.12 -10.23 17.18
C GLY A 200 3.01 -10.57 15.70
N TYR A 201 2.99 -9.60 14.79
CA TYR A 201 2.93 -9.87 13.34
C TYR A 201 4.05 -9.16 12.59
N THR A 202 4.50 -9.81 11.52
CA THR A 202 5.41 -9.21 10.53
C THR A 202 4.71 -9.22 9.18
N LEU A 203 4.39 -8.04 8.67
CA LEU A 203 3.92 -7.79 7.31
C LEU A 203 5.00 -6.97 6.62
N TRP A 204 5.84 -7.60 5.81
CA TRP A 204 7.01 -6.91 5.25
C TRP A 204 7.19 -7.15 3.77
N GLY A 205 7.27 -6.06 2.98
CA GLY A 205 7.55 -6.17 1.56
C GLY A 205 6.35 -6.04 0.64
N GLY A 206 5.12 -5.94 1.18
CA GLY A 206 3.86 -5.93 0.42
C GLY A 206 3.60 -4.64 -0.34
N TYR A 207 2.45 -4.55 -1.01
CA TYR A 207 2.03 -3.30 -1.67
C TYR A 207 1.94 -2.18 -0.63
N TRP A 208 2.71 -1.10 -0.81
CA TRP A 208 3.07 -0.23 0.32
C TRP A 208 1.89 0.62 0.84
N ASN A 209 1.16 1.29 -0.05
CA ASN A 209 0.00 2.14 0.28
C ASN A 209 -1.07 2.03 -0.83
N GLN A 210 -2.19 2.77 -0.73
CA GLN A 210 -3.34 2.70 -1.64
C GLN A 210 -4.03 1.34 -1.61
N ALA A 211 -4.38 0.77 -2.77
CA ALA A 211 -5.09 -0.48 -2.86
C ALA A 211 -4.61 -1.35 -4.01
N TYR A 212 -4.78 -2.66 -3.84
CA TYR A 212 -4.40 -3.69 -4.80
C TYR A 212 -5.40 -4.83 -4.80
N TYR A 213 -5.51 -5.52 -5.94
CA TYR A 213 -6.12 -6.85 -5.98
C TYR A 213 -5.11 -7.90 -5.50
N PRO A 214 -5.40 -8.64 -4.43
CA PRO A 214 -4.53 -9.65 -3.88
C PRO A 214 -4.49 -10.94 -4.73
N SER A 215 -3.38 -11.67 -4.67
CA SER A 215 -3.26 -13.01 -5.25
C SER A 215 -4.08 -14.04 -4.47
N ARG A 216 -4.70 -14.98 -5.18
CA ARG A 216 -5.34 -16.18 -4.61
C ARG A 216 -4.36 -17.10 -3.89
N GLN A 217 -3.06 -16.96 -4.10
CA GLN A 217 -2.02 -17.74 -3.41
C GLN A 217 -1.50 -17.03 -2.15
N ASN A 218 -1.54 -15.70 -2.12
CA ASN A 218 -1.00 -14.91 -1.03
C ASN A 218 -1.65 -13.51 -1.03
N ALA A 219 -2.53 -13.27 -0.06
CA ALA A 219 -3.31 -12.04 -0.02
C ALA A 219 -2.48 -10.80 0.31
N TYR A 220 -1.24 -10.95 0.76
CA TYR A 220 -0.33 -9.84 1.03
C TYR A 220 0.35 -9.30 -0.24
N MET A 221 0.29 -10.05 -1.35
CA MET A 221 0.88 -9.67 -2.63
C MET A 221 -0.20 -9.34 -3.66
N PRO A 222 0.04 -8.37 -4.56
CA PRO A 222 -0.77 -8.18 -5.74
C PRO A 222 -0.80 -9.42 -6.64
N ALA A 223 -1.97 -9.69 -7.22
CA ALA A 223 -2.07 -10.59 -8.35
C ALA A 223 -1.50 -9.94 -9.61
N GLN A 224 -0.85 -10.74 -10.43
CA GLN A 224 -0.34 -10.32 -11.73
C GLN A 224 -1.42 -10.46 -12.82
N THR A 225 -2.43 -11.31 -12.64
CA THR A 225 -3.47 -11.56 -13.64
C THR A 225 -4.89 -11.54 -13.05
N VAL A 226 -5.89 -11.24 -13.89
CA VAL A 226 -7.32 -11.28 -13.50
C VAL A 226 -7.72 -12.66 -12.98
N LYS A 227 -7.15 -13.73 -13.55
CA LYS A 227 -7.43 -15.10 -13.11
C LYS A 227 -6.77 -15.42 -11.77
N GLY A 228 -5.57 -14.88 -11.54
CA GLY A 228 -4.81 -15.06 -10.31
C GLY A 228 -5.34 -14.25 -9.13
N GLN A 229 -6.17 -13.23 -9.38
CA GLN A 229 -6.63 -12.31 -8.34
C GLN A 229 -7.88 -12.79 -7.59
N ILE A 230 -7.97 -12.41 -6.33
CA ILE A 230 -9.25 -12.26 -5.64
C ILE A 230 -9.73 -10.84 -6.00
N PRO A 231 -10.85 -10.66 -6.71
CA PRO A 231 -11.30 -9.36 -7.22
C PRO A 231 -12.00 -8.51 -6.15
N VAL A 232 -11.33 -8.39 -5.00
CA VAL A 232 -11.66 -7.53 -3.87
C VAL A 232 -10.42 -6.67 -3.60
N PRO A 233 -10.45 -5.35 -3.85
CA PRO A 233 -9.32 -4.50 -3.55
C PRO A 233 -9.10 -4.45 -2.04
N ILE A 234 -7.84 -4.62 -1.62
CA ILE A 234 -7.38 -4.42 -0.26
C ILE A 234 -6.80 -3.01 -0.15
N PHE A 235 -7.38 -2.15 0.69
CA PHE A 235 -6.88 -0.82 1.00
C PHE A 235 -5.93 -0.83 2.21
N ARG A 236 -4.77 -0.17 2.10
CA ARG A 236 -3.72 -0.12 3.15
C ARG A 236 -4.02 0.93 4.22
N MET A 237 -4.16 0.51 5.47
CA MET A 237 -4.58 1.37 6.58
C MET A 237 -3.43 2.05 7.35
N LEU A 238 -3.82 2.91 8.30
CA LEU A 238 -3.02 3.57 9.34
C LEU A 238 -2.16 4.74 8.88
N GLY A 239 -2.16 5.10 7.58
CA GLY A 239 -1.47 6.31 7.10
C GLY A 239 0.00 6.36 7.53
N SER A 240 0.79 5.37 7.11
CA SER A 240 2.21 5.27 7.43
C SER A 240 2.99 6.53 7.05
N ASP A 241 3.85 7.04 7.95
CA ASP A 241 4.77 8.11 7.60
C ASP A 241 5.65 7.69 6.41
N PRO A 242 5.61 8.41 5.27
CA PRO A 242 6.33 8.01 4.07
C PRO A 242 7.85 8.07 4.23
N ILE A 243 8.35 8.91 5.13
CA ILE A 243 9.79 9.13 5.35
C ILE A 243 10.29 8.24 6.50
N TYR A 244 9.67 8.32 7.67
CA TYR A 244 10.29 7.83 8.91
C TYR A 244 9.86 6.44 9.35
N GLN A 245 8.66 5.96 8.96
CA GLN A 245 8.17 4.66 9.44
C GLN A 245 9.09 3.50 9.02
N TYR A 246 9.63 3.54 7.80
CA TYR A 246 10.42 2.43 7.24
C TYR A 246 11.67 2.10 8.07
N ASP A 247 12.39 3.14 8.50
CA ASP A 247 13.62 2.99 9.30
C ASP A 247 13.33 3.09 10.82
N SER A 248 12.05 3.09 11.23
CA SER A 248 11.68 3.29 12.64
C SER A 248 11.95 2.04 13.47
N GLY A 249 12.90 2.11 14.41
CA GLY A 249 13.34 0.93 15.17
C GLY A 249 14.43 0.10 14.46
N LEU A 250 15.09 0.68 13.45
CA LEU A 250 16.19 0.04 12.73
C LEU A 250 17.24 -0.58 13.66
N GLY A 251 17.69 -1.79 13.35
CA GLY A 251 18.62 -2.56 14.19
C GLY A 251 18.00 -3.23 15.41
N GLY A 252 16.72 -2.97 15.70
CA GLY A 252 15.93 -3.66 16.73
C GLY A 252 15.16 -4.87 16.20
N SER A 253 14.47 -5.57 17.10
CA SER A 253 13.59 -6.71 16.76
C SER A 253 12.18 -6.30 16.35
N THR A 254 11.78 -5.05 16.60
CA THR A 254 10.46 -4.53 16.29
C THR A 254 10.51 -3.11 15.72
N GLN A 255 9.60 -2.79 14.79
CA GLN A 255 9.41 -1.41 14.33
C GLN A 255 8.61 -0.62 15.36
N SER A 256 9.01 0.64 15.56
CA SER A 256 8.15 1.63 16.23
C SER A 256 7.07 2.14 15.26
N VAL A 257 6.06 2.83 15.78
CA VAL A 257 4.92 3.31 14.98
C VAL A 257 5.00 4.82 14.78
N VAL A 258 5.03 5.24 13.51
CA VAL A 258 4.89 6.63 13.05
C VAL A 258 3.80 6.64 11.98
N SER A 259 2.59 6.98 12.40
CA SER A 259 1.37 6.76 11.61
C SER A 259 0.35 7.88 11.84
N LEU A 260 -0.71 7.89 11.03
CA LEU A 260 -1.84 8.82 11.14
C LEU A 260 -2.81 8.44 12.27
N GLU A 261 -2.54 7.36 12.99
CA GLU A 261 -3.37 6.96 14.14
C GLU A 261 -3.40 8.09 15.19
N PRO A 262 -4.59 8.54 15.61
CA PRO A 262 -4.79 9.75 16.42
C PRO A 262 -4.16 9.71 17.82
N VAL A 263 -3.78 8.53 18.31
CA VAL A 263 -3.19 8.35 19.65
C VAL A 263 -1.69 8.68 19.71
N TYR A 264 -0.99 8.68 18.57
CA TYR A 264 0.45 8.92 18.54
C TYR A 264 0.76 10.42 18.47
N LYS A 265 1.31 10.95 19.57
CA LYS A 265 1.62 12.38 19.72
C LYS A 265 2.57 12.94 18.67
N GLU A 266 3.51 12.12 18.18
CA GLU A 266 4.49 12.51 17.14
C GLU A 266 4.00 12.18 15.71
N GLY A 267 2.78 11.65 15.59
CA GLY A 267 2.11 11.29 14.33
C GLY A 267 0.71 11.89 14.27
N GLY A 268 -0.33 11.05 14.14
CA GLY A 268 -1.73 11.47 14.01
C GLY A 268 -2.30 12.34 15.14
N GLY A 269 -1.66 12.38 16.30
CA GLY A 269 -1.99 13.28 17.41
C GLY A 269 -1.40 14.70 17.30
N SER A 270 -0.52 14.96 16.32
CA SER A 270 0.14 16.25 16.09
C SER A 270 -0.45 16.98 14.89
N ARG A 271 -0.93 18.22 15.12
CA ARG A 271 -1.47 19.07 14.05
C ARG A 271 -0.48 19.32 12.93
N THR A 272 0.76 19.69 13.27
CA THR A 272 1.79 19.98 12.28
C THR A 272 2.11 18.75 11.43
N TRP A 273 2.18 17.56 12.06
CA TRP A 273 2.40 16.32 11.33
C TRP A 273 1.21 15.96 10.44
N VAL A 274 -0.03 16.06 10.93
CA VAL A 274 -1.25 15.77 10.14
C VAL A 274 -1.37 16.70 8.94
N GLU A 275 -1.14 18.01 9.11
CA GLU A 275 -1.20 18.99 8.02
C GLU A 275 -0.12 18.71 6.96
N TRP A 276 1.10 18.37 7.39
CA TRP A 276 2.16 17.94 6.48
C TRP A 276 1.83 16.63 5.75
N PHE A 277 1.30 15.64 6.46
CA PHE A 277 0.96 14.34 5.90
C PHE A 277 -0.15 14.49 4.86
N PHE A 278 -1.21 15.23 5.16
CA PHE A 278 -2.30 15.52 4.20
C PHE A 278 -1.80 16.28 2.98
N LYS A 279 -0.92 17.26 3.16
CA LYS A 279 -0.28 17.94 2.02
C LYS A 279 0.48 16.96 1.13
N SER A 280 1.29 16.10 1.74
CA SER A 280 2.08 15.09 1.03
C SER A 280 1.19 14.09 0.27
N MET A 281 0.06 13.68 0.87
CA MET A 281 -0.86 12.74 0.25
C MET A 281 -1.74 13.38 -0.83
N PHE A 282 -2.13 14.63 -0.69
CA PHE A 282 -3.19 15.23 -1.52
C PHE A 282 -2.67 16.21 -2.58
N GLU A 283 -1.48 16.79 -2.41
CA GLU A 283 -0.95 17.79 -3.34
C GLU A 283 0.18 17.25 -4.23
N GLU A 284 0.86 16.17 -3.82
CA GLU A 284 1.99 15.60 -4.56
C GLU A 284 1.55 14.56 -5.61
N PRO A 285 2.44 14.19 -6.57
CA PRO A 285 2.21 13.12 -7.53
C PRO A 285 1.91 11.75 -6.89
N CYS A 286 0.90 11.04 -7.43
CA CYS A 286 0.40 9.75 -6.92
C CYS A 286 0.06 8.69 -8.00
N LEU A 287 0.24 9.02 -9.27
CA LEU A 287 -0.16 8.29 -10.48
C LEU A 287 -1.68 8.10 -10.61
N SER A 288 -2.20 7.00 -10.08
CA SER A 288 -3.57 6.57 -10.34
C SER A 288 -4.57 7.17 -9.35
N PHE A 289 -4.20 7.24 -8.08
CA PHE A 289 -4.95 7.89 -7.01
C PHE A 289 -4.10 8.00 -5.74
N ALA A 290 -4.48 8.92 -4.86
CA ALA A 290 -3.95 8.95 -3.50
C ALA A 290 -4.98 8.41 -2.52
N TYR A 291 -4.49 7.83 -1.44
CA TYR A 291 -5.33 7.21 -0.42
C TYR A 291 -4.71 7.33 0.96
N THR A 292 -5.55 7.60 1.95
CA THR A 292 -5.22 7.34 3.35
C THR A 292 -6.45 6.91 4.12
N GLN A 293 -6.24 6.19 5.22
CA GLN A 293 -7.27 5.86 6.19
C GLN A 293 -7.11 6.72 7.45
N VAL A 294 -8.23 7.22 7.98
CA VAL A 294 -8.40 7.91 9.26
C VAL A 294 -9.38 7.12 10.12
N GLY A 295 -9.38 7.33 11.44
CA GLY A 295 -10.18 6.55 12.39
C GLY A 295 -9.32 5.55 13.16
N GLN A 296 -9.89 4.92 14.19
CA GLN A 296 -9.13 4.10 15.14
C GLN A 296 -10.00 2.98 15.72
N GLU A 297 -9.39 1.89 16.18
CA GLU A 297 -10.08 0.94 17.07
C GLU A 297 -10.53 1.59 18.37
N ASN A 298 -11.69 1.14 18.84
CA ASN A 298 -12.24 1.58 20.12
C ASN A 298 -11.40 1.13 21.34
N SER A 299 -10.53 0.12 21.22
CA SER A 299 -9.60 -0.31 22.30
C SER A 299 -8.57 0.73 22.70
N PHE A 300 -8.31 1.74 21.86
CA PHE A 300 -7.48 2.87 22.30
C PHE A 300 -8.23 3.85 23.22
N THR A 301 -9.55 3.74 23.33
CA THR A 301 -10.45 4.60 24.11
C THR A 301 -10.55 6.04 23.59
N TRP A 302 -11.69 6.67 23.82
CA TRP A 302 -11.94 8.05 23.40
C TRP A 302 -10.92 9.04 23.97
N ASP A 303 -10.61 8.93 25.27
CA ASP A 303 -9.73 9.88 25.94
C ASP A 303 -8.33 9.95 25.31
N ALA A 304 -7.80 8.83 24.82
CA ALA A 304 -6.51 8.81 24.15
C ALA A 304 -6.57 9.35 22.72
N MET A 305 -7.63 9.04 21.96
CA MET A 305 -7.73 9.40 20.53
C MET A 305 -8.35 10.78 20.27
N LYS A 306 -9.09 11.34 21.25
CA LYS A 306 -9.89 12.56 21.10
C LYS A 306 -9.09 13.70 20.49
N GLN A 307 -7.90 13.98 21.04
CA GLN A 307 -7.07 15.09 20.56
C GLN A 307 -6.70 14.95 19.08
N GLY A 308 -6.27 13.75 18.66
CA GLY A 308 -5.91 13.49 17.27
C GLY A 308 -7.12 13.60 16.34
N LEU A 309 -8.28 13.06 16.74
CA LEU A 309 -9.48 13.17 15.92
C LEU A 309 -10.05 14.59 15.86
N GLU A 310 -9.94 15.38 16.93
CA GLU A 310 -10.29 16.82 16.94
C GLU A 310 -9.38 17.66 16.02
N ILE A 311 -8.24 17.13 15.59
CA ILE A 311 -7.39 17.71 14.55
C ILE A 311 -7.81 17.19 13.18
N GLN A 312 -7.86 15.87 13.01
CA GLN A 312 -8.00 15.22 11.70
C GLN A 312 -9.39 15.46 11.08
N ILE A 313 -10.47 15.26 11.84
CA ILE A 313 -11.84 15.31 11.32
C ILE A 313 -12.23 16.69 10.76
N PRO A 314 -11.98 17.82 11.47
CA PRO A 314 -12.29 19.15 10.92
C PRO A 314 -11.44 19.53 9.69
N LEU A 315 -10.20 19.05 9.62
CA LEU A 315 -9.35 19.25 8.44
C LEU A 315 -9.93 18.51 7.22
N LEU A 316 -10.37 17.26 7.41
CA LEU A 316 -11.03 16.49 6.35
C LEU A 316 -12.35 17.14 5.90
N GLU A 317 -13.17 17.63 6.82
CA GLU A 317 -14.39 18.36 6.50
C GLU A 317 -14.09 19.57 5.59
N THR A 318 -13.04 20.34 5.93
CA THR A 318 -12.62 21.50 5.14
C THR A 318 -12.16 21.09 3.74
N LEU A 319 -11.27 20.10 3.65
CA LEU A 319 -10.74 19.59 2.38
C LEU A 319 -11.85 18.99 1.49
N GLN A 320 -12.84 18.33 2.08
CA GLN A 320 -13.99 17.79 1.35
C GLN A 320 -14.87 18.91 0.79
N LYS A 321 -15.18 19.95 1.59
CA LYS A 321 -15.95 21.12 1.13
C LYS A 321 -15.23 21.89 0.02
N GLU A 322 -13.91 21.94 0.06
CA GLU A 322 -13.05 22.49 -0.98
C GLU A 322 -12.91 21.57 -2.22
N LYS A 323 -13.51 20.37 -2.20
CA LYS A 323 -13.43 19.35 -3.25
C LYS A 323 -12.00 18.88 -3.56
N LYS A 324 -11.08 19.01 -2.58
CA LYS A 324 -9.70 18.52 -2.70
C LYS A 324 -9.60 17.02 -2.44
N ILE A 325 -10.54 16.46 -1.69
CA ILE A 325 -10.62 15.04 -1.37
C ILE A 325 -12.05 14.50 -1.53
N ARG A 326 -12.14 13.18 -1.70
CA ARG A 326 -13.36 12.38 -1.56
C ARG A 326 -13.26 11.63 -0.23
N VAL A 327 -14.15 11.94 0.71
CA VAL A 327 -14.35 11.09 1.90
C VAL A 327 -15.38 10.03 1.53
N GLU A 328 -15.01 8.76 1.63
CA GLU A 328 -15.78 7.62 1.13
C GLU A 328 -15.87 6.51 2.18
N THR A 329 -16.92 5.71 2.12
CA THR A 329 -16.91 4.41 2.81
C THR A 329 -15.95 3.46 2.12
N LEU A 330 -15.58 2.37 2.80
CA LEU A 330 -14.69 1.37 2.23
C LEU A 330 -15.34 0.67 1.01
N THR A 331 -16.64 0.40 1.06
CA THR A 331 -17.37 -0.14 -0.09
C THR A 331 -17.38 0.82 -1.28
N GLU A 332 -17.69 2.11 -1.09
CA GLU A 332 -17.70 3.09 -2.19
C GLU A 332 -16.34 3.19 -2.88
N ALA A 333 -15.25 3.22 -2.10
CA ALA A 333 -13.90 3.22 -2.63
C ALA A 333 -13.59 1.93 -3.41
N GLY A 334 -14.06 0.77 -2.92
CA GLY A 334 -13.89 -0.52 -3.60
C GLY A 334 -14.70 -0.65 -4.89
N GLU A 335 -15.94 -0.15 -4.92
CA GLU A 335 -16.76 -0.07 -6.14
C GLU A 335 -16.06 0.78 -7.19
N TRP A 336 -15.67 2.00 -6.81
CA TRP A 336 -14.91 2.89 -7.68
C TRP A 336 -13.64 2.21 -8.22
N PHE A 337 -12.85 1.56 -7.36
CA PHE A 337 -11.62 0.90 -7.78
C PHE A 337 -11.89 -0.20 -8.82
N LYS A 338 -12.95 -0.99 -8.62
CA LYS A 338 -13.38 -2.06 -9.56
C LYS A 338 -13.91 -1.54 -10.87
N GLU A 339 -14.55 -0.38 -10.87
CA GLU A 339 -14.96 0.30 -12.09
C GLU A 339 -13.77 0.82 -12.90
N GLN A 340 -12.73 1.33 -12.21
CA GLN A 340 -11.58 1.94 -12.87
C GLN A 340 -10.52 0.93 -13.34
N PHE A 341 -10.32 -0.15 -12.59
CA PHE A 341 -9.15 -1.01 -12.76
C PHE A 341 -9.53 -2.48 -12.87
N THR A 342 -9.17 -3.10 -13.99
CA THR A 342 -9.34 -4.56 -14.17
C THR A 342 -8.30 -5.36 -13.37
N VAL A 343 -7.10 -4.82 -13.19
CA VAL A 343 -5.97 -5.36 -12.42
C VAL A 343 -5.37 -4.24 -11.58
N THR A 344 -4.54 -4.57 -10.59
CA THR A 344 -3.89 -3.57 -9.72
C THR A 344 -3.13 -2.55 -10.56
N PRO A 345 -3.47 -1.24 -10.49
CA PRO A 345 -2.78 -0.20 -11.23
C PRO A 345 -1.42 0.12 -10.59
N SER A 346 -0.58 0.88 -11.30
CA SER A 346 0.60 1.48 -10.65
C SER A 346 0.18 2.69 -9.81
N THR A 347 0.75 2.83 -8.61
CA THR A 347 0.52 3.99 -7.74
C THR A 347 1.84 4.54 -7.19
N ALA A 348 1.80 5.78 -6.72
CA ALA A 348 2.94 6.41 -6.08
C ALA A 348 2.53 7.17 -4.82
N VAL A 349 3.48 7.38 -3.92
CA VAL A 349 3.39 8.39 -2.85
C VAL A 349 4.69 9.16 -2.84
N THR A 350 4.56 10.47 -2.97
CA THR A 350 5.67 11.39 -3.11
C THR A 350 5.67 12.35 -1.93
N THR A 351 6.84 12.63 -1.36
CA THR A 351 6.98 13.61 -0.29
C THR A 351 8.31 14.34 -0.45
N LEU A 352 8.26 15.60 -0.87
CA LEU A 352 9.45 16.39 -1.21
C LEU A 352 9.81 17.43 -0.15
N VAL A 353 9.02 17.52 0.91
CA VAL A 353 9.23 18.40 2.07
C VAL A 353 9.19 17.56 3.33
N ASP A 354 10.13 17.77 4.24
CA ASP A 354 10.22 17.08 5.53
C ASP A 354 9.61 17.92 6.65
N ASN A 355 8.79 17.29 7.50
CA ASN A 355 8.22 17.94 8.68
C ASN A 355 9.19 18.07 9.86
N ARG A 356 10.27 17.27 9.91
CA ARG A 356 11.20 17.24 11.05
C ARG A 356 12.49 18.04 10.81
N GLY A 357 12.61 18.71 9.65
CA GLY A 357 13.77 19.55 9.34
C GLY A 357 15.07 18.79 9.05
N ASN A 358 15.03 17.49 8.77
CA ASN A 358 16.20 16.67 8.41
C ASN A 358 16.46 16.65 6.89
N ASP A 359 15.78 17.52 6.13
CA ASP A 359 15.88 17.65 4.67
C ASP A 359 15.64 16.34 3.90
N ARG A 360 14.79 15.46 4.46
CA ARG A 360 14.46 14.18 3.85
C ARG A 360 13.38 14.28 2.78
N LYS A 361 13.52 13.48 1.73
CA LYS A 361 12.54 13.39 0.62
C LYS A 361 12.38 11.94 0.23
N THR A 362 11.21 11.56 -0.26
CA THR A 362 10.98 10.17 -0.63
C THR A 362 9.96 10.03 -1.74
N VAL A 363 10.14 8.96 -2.53
CA VAL A 363 9.21 8.53 -3.56
C VAL A 363 9.02 7.03 -3.41
N TRP A 364 7.80 6.64 -3.06
CA TRP A 364 7.33 5.26 -3.13
C TRP A 364 6.65 5.03 -4.48
N TYR A 365 7.02 3.95 -5.16
CA TYR A 365 6.34 3.47 -6.37
C TYR A 365 5.89 2.02 -6.14
N ASN A 366 4.66 1.70 -6.55
CA ASN A 366 4.13 0.35 -6.51
C ASN A 366 3.51 -0.01 -7.86
N SER A 367 3.64 -1.26 -8.25
CA SER A 367 2.90 -1.92 -9.32
C SER A 367 2.50 -3.33 -8.89
N ARG A 368 1.81 -4.08 -9.77
CA ARG A 368 1.52 -5.49 -9.52
C ARG A 368 2.74 -6.43 -9.62
N PHE A 369 3.91 -5.91 -10.03
CA PHE A 369 5.14 -6.71 -10.20
C PHE A 369 6.22 -6.36 -9.19
N TYR A 370 6.27 -5.12 -8.71
CA TYR A 370 7.25 -4.72 -7.71
C TYR A 370 6.82 -3.46 -6.96
N ARG A 371 7.48 -3.21 -5.84
CA ARG A 371 7.52 -1.90 -5.19
C ARG A 371 8.95 -1.41 -5.11
N THR A 372 9.11 -0.11 -4.93
CA THR A 372 10.41 0.48 -4.62
C THR A 372 10.29 1.79 -3.88
N ASN A 373 11.30 2.10 -3.08
CA ASN A 373 11.44 3.39 -2.43
C ASN A 373 12.77 4.06 -2.70
N LEU A 374 12.67 5.34 -3.07
CA LEU A 374 13.75 6.30 -3.10
C LEU A 374 13.76 7.12 -1.81
N LEU A 375 14.93 7.27 -1.19
CA LEU A 375 15.13 8.18 -0.08
C LEU A 375 16.30 9.12 -0.38
N TRP A 376 16.06 10.41 -0.18
CA TRP A 376 17.10 11.42 -0.11
C TRP A 376 17.24 11.91 1.33
N GLU A 377 18.49 12.07 1.76
CA GLU A 377 18.88 12.61 3.06
C GLU A 377 19.93 13.70 2.82
N GLY A 378 19.48 14.96 2.85
CA GLY A 378 20.28 16.07 2.32
C GLY A 378 20.63 15.85 0.85
N SER A 379 21.92 15.86 0.53
CA SER A 379 22.43 15.61 -0.83
C SER A 379 22.70 14.13 -1.14
N SER A 380 22.42 13.20 -0.21
CA SER A 380 22.64 11.76 -0.41
C SER A 380 21.38 11.07 -0.93
N PHE A 381 21.55 9.96 -1.66
CA PHE A 381 20.45 9.20 -2.27
C PHE A 381 20.68 7.69 -2.14
N ARG A 382 19.62 6.95 -1.81
CA ARG A 382 19.59 5.48 -1.97
C ARG A 382 18.22 5.00 -2.40
N PHE A 383 18.19 3.91 -3.17
CA PHE A 383 17.05 3.01 -3.08
C PHE A 383 17.19 2.27 -1.76
N ARG A 384 16.25 2.49 -0.83
CA ARG A 384 16.23 1.74 0.43
C ARG A 384 15.32 0.53 0.38
N ASP A 385 14.45 0.42 -0.61
CA ASP A 385 13.53 -0.71 -0.75
C ASP A 385 13.31 -1.06 -2.23
N ILE A 386 13.39 -2.35 -2.57
CA ILE A 386 12.91 -2.96 -3.80
C ILE A 386 12.43 -4.37 -3.46
N HIS A 387 11.13 -4.62 -3.59
CA HIS A 387 10.55 -5.96 -3.44
C HIS A 387 9.78 -6.35 -4.70
N LEU A 388 9.87 -7.62 -5.09
CA LEU A 388 9.13 -8.20 -6.21
C LEU A 388 7.85 -8.89 -5.73
N PHE A 389 6.89 -8.94 -6.64
CA PHE A 389 5.63 -9.65 -6.48
C PHE A 389 5.51 -10.73 -7.56
N ASP A 390 5.32 -11.97 -7.12
CA ASP A 390 5.06 -13.12 -7.99
C ASP A 390 3.81 -13.84 -7.50
N GLU A 391 2.76 -13.88 -8.32
CA GLU A 391 1.48 -14.44 -7.89
C GLU A 391 1.53 -15.94 -7.59
N ALA A 392 2.59 -16.64 -8.00
CA ALA A 392 2.83 -18.05 -7.67
C ALA A 392 3.45 -18.27 -6.29
N TYR A 393 3.97 -17.23 -5.62
CA TYR A 393 4.54 -17.37 -4.28
C TYR A 393 3.43 -17.46 -3.22
N ALA A 394 3.12 -18.70 -2.83
CA ALA A 394 2.08 -19.02 -1.86
C ALA A 394 2.44 -18.59 -0.43
N SER A 395 1.43 -18.17 0.32
CA SER A 395 1.53 -17.92 1.75
C SER A 395 1.59 -19.24 2.54
N ASP A 396 2.32 -19.26 3.65
CA ASP A 396 2.40 -20.42 4.57
C ASP A 396 1.03 -20.81 5.14
N TYR A 397 0.07 -19.87 5.14
CA TYR A 397 -1.26 -20.04 5.71
C TYR A 397 -2.31 -20.42 4.66
N LEU A 398 -1.95 -20.59 3.39
CA LEU A 398 -2.92 -20.86 2.31
C LEU A 398 -3.68 -22.17 2.53
N SER A 399 -2.95 -23.26 2.80
CA SER A 399 -3.50 -24.62 2.84
C SER A 399 -3.52 -25.26 4.23
N GLN A 400 -3.05 -24.54 5.25
CA GLN A 400 -2.91 -25.07 6.60
C GLN A 400 -3.02 -23.97 7.66
N ALA A 401 -3.30 -24.40 8.90
CA ALA A 401 -3.30 -23.52 10.06
C ALA A 401 -1.87 -23.19 10.49
N GLY A 402 -1.63 -21.93 10.86
CA GLY A 402 -0.46 -21.52 11.62
C GLY A 402 -0.57 -22.00 13.06
N THR A 403 0.56 -22.37 13.65
CA THR A 403 0.64 -22.88 15.03
C THR A 403 1.46 -21.98 15.95
N SER A 404 1.92 -20.84 15.43
CA SER A 404 2.72 -19.86 16.15
C SER A 404 1.84 -18.73 16.66
N ASN A 405 2.19 -18.17 17.82
CA ASN A 405 1.57 -16.94 18.30
C ASN A 405 1.88 -15.71 17.43
N GLN A 406 2.79 -15.85 16.46
CA GLN A 406 3.12 -14.83 15.47
C GLN A 406 2.71 -15.23 14.07
N CYS A 407 2.36 -14.25 13.24
CA CYS A 407 2.23 -14.45 11.79
C CYS A 407 3.25 -13.65 10.99
N VAL A 408 3.72 -14.23 9.89
CA VAL A 408 4.76 -13.64 9.03
C VAL A 408 4.31 -13.70 7.59
N TYR A 409 4.04 -12.54 7.01
CA TYR A 409 3.84 -12.36 5.58
C TYR A 409 5.00 -11.55 5.03
N THR A 410 5.66 -12.13 4.03
CA THR A 410 6.79 -11.53 3.34
C THR A 410 6.55 -11.58 1.84
N THR A 411 7.30 -10.76 1.11
CA THR A 411 7.41 -10.82 -0.36
C THR A 411 8.86 -11.14 -0.74
N LEU A 412 9.28 -10.80 -1.95
CA LEU A 412 10.55 -11.22 -2.53
C LEU A 412 11.56 -10.05 -2.56
N PRO A 413 12.46 -9.91 -1.56
CA PRO A 413 13.34 -8.75 -1.46
C PRO A 413 14.44 -8.75 -2.52
N PHE A 414 14.70 -7.60 -3.14
CA PHE A 414 15.88 -7.35 -3.97
C PHE A 414 16.76 -6.24 -3.36
N VAL A 415 16.14 -5.29 -2.68
CA VAL A 415 16.79 -4.33 -1.76
C VAL A 415 15.93 -4.22 -0.51
N ASP A 416 16.47 -4.53 0.67
CA ASP A 416 15.78 -4.39 1.95
C ASP A 416 16.65 -3.59 2.91
N GLY A 417 16.46 -2.27 2.89
CA GLY A 417 17.22 -1.33 3.71
C GLY A 417 16.87 -1.41 5.19
N CYS A 418 15.77 -2.05 5.59
CA CYS A 418 15.44 -2.20 7.00
C CYS A 418 16.11 -3.46 7.58
N LEU A 419 15.90 -4.62 6.96
CA LEU A 419 16.38 -5.90 7.50
C LEU A 419 17.86 -6.18 7.21
N TRP A 420 18.49 -5.45 6.29
CA TRP A 420 19.91 -5.62 5.96
C TRP A 420 20.82 -4.55 6.56
N SER A 421 20.32 -3.72 7.47
CA SER A 421 21.06 -2.60 8.08
C SER A 421 21.30 -2.77 9.58
N SER A 422 22.24 -2.00 10.12
CA SER A 422 22.27 -1.59 11.53
C SER A 422 22.01 -0.08 11.64
N VAL A 423 21.99 0.47 12.86
CA VAL A 423 21.87 1.93 13.05
C VAL A 423 23.11 2.70 12.55
N GLU A 424 24.28 2.05 12.53
CA GLU A 424 25.53 2.62 12.03
C GLU A 424 25.76 2.38 10.54
N GLN A 425 25.21 1.30 9.99
CA GLN A 425 25.44 0.90 8.61
C GLN A 425 24.14 0.62 7.88
N LEU A 426 23.77 1.55 7.00
CA LEU A 426 22.56 1.47 6.19
C LEU A 426 22.80 0.72 4.87
N ALA A 427 22.09 -0.38 4.68
CA ALA A 427 21.97 -1.06 3.41
C ALA A 427 21.19 -0.21 2.38
N GLY A 428 21.44 -0.48 1.10
CA GLY A 428 20.72 0.16 0.02
C GLY A 428 21.53 0.25 -1.26
N LEU A 429 20.84 0.51 -2.36
CA LEU A 429 21.43 0.69 -3.67
C LEU A 429 21.74 2.18 -3.89
N ARG A 430 23.02 2.53 -3.99
CA ARG A 430 23.50 3.91 -4.09
C ARG A 430 24.06 4.20 -5.46
N LEU A 431 23.94 5.45 -5.90
CA LEU A 431 24.59 5.92 -7.12
C LEU A 431 26.03 6.30 -6.80
N ASN A 432 26.99 5.70 -7.51
CA ASN A 432 28.38 6.12 -7.48
C ASN A 432 28.81 6.65 -8.85
N TYR A 433 29.81 7.52 -8.87
CA TYR A 433 30.44 7.97 -10.10
C TYR A 433 31.96 8.04 -9.97
N LYS A 434 32.64 7.99 -11.10
CA LYS A 434 34.10 8.14 -11.15
C LYS A 434 34.48 9.62 -11.07
N ASP A 435 35.17 9.97 -9.99
CA ASP A 435 35.64 11.33 -9.74
C ASP A 435 36.85 11.71 -10.62
N ALA A 436 37.46 12.86 -10.37
CA ALA A 436 38.64 13.31 -11.12
C ALA A 436 39.92 12.54 -10.76
N SER A 437 40.00 11.94 -9.57
CA SER A 437 41.14 11.10 -9.17
C SER A 437 41.07 9.70 -9.81
N GLY A 438 39.88 9.31 -10.26
CA GLY A 438 39.59 8.01 -10.85
C GLY A 438 38.99 7.02 -9.86
N GLU A 439 38.65 7.45 -8.66
CA GLU A 439 37.98 6.68 -7.62
C GLU A 439 36.45 6.70 -7.83
N MET A 440 35.79 5.60 -7.49
CA MET A 440 34.32 5.55 -7.44
C MET A 440 33.86 6.10 -6.10
N ILE A 441 33.08 7.17 -6.11
CA ILE A 441 32.54 7.80 -4.91
C ILE A 441 31.03 7.95 -5.00
N GLU A 442 30.36 7.96 -3.85
CA GLU A 442 28.91 8.16 -3.77
C GLU A 442 28.54 9.54 -4.36
N ALA A 443 27.55 9.55 -5.25
CA ALA A 443 27.05 10.76 -5.86
C ALA A 443 26.29 11.62 -4.83
N LYS A 444 26.52 12.93 -4.91
CA LYS A 444 25.74 13.95 -4.21
C LYS A 444 24.93 14.76 -5.20
N GLY A 445 23.77 15.26 -4.78
CA GLY A 445 22.83 15.94 -5.65
C GLY A 445 21.89 16.91 -4.93
N GLY A 446 21.13 17.65 -5.73
CA GLY A 446 20.17 18.64 -5.26
C GLY A 446 18.77 18.07 -5.03
N ILE A 447 17.77 18.94 -5.16
CA ILE A 447 16.36 18.60 -4.93
C ILE A 447 15.83 17.77 -6.12
N PRO A 448 15.26 16.58 -5.88
CA PRO A 448 14.63 15.81 -6.94
C PRO A 448 13.31 16.46 -7.39
N THR A 449 12.93 16.18 -8.63
CA THR A 449 11.61 16.52 -9.19
C THR A 449 10.91 15.25 -9.63
N VAL A 450 9.58 15.24 -9.52
CA VAL A 450 8.74 14.09 -9.83
C VAL A 450 7.66 14.52 -10.82
N GLU A 451 7.50 13.75 -11.89
CA GLU A 451 6.56 14.02 -12.98
C GLU A 451 5.81 12.73 -13.33
N GLU A 452 4.51 12.86 -13.58
CA GLU A 452 3.67 11.76 -14.07
C GLU A 452 3.53 11.88 -15.59
N LYS A 453 3.78 10.78 -16.31
CA LYS A 453 3.54 10.73 -17.75
C LYS A 453 2.73 9.49 -18.12
N GLY A 454 1.43 9.67 -18.28
CA GLY A 454 0.52 8.55 -18.53
C GLY A 454 0.45 7.66 -17.28
N GLN A 455 1.01 6.45 -17.38
CA GLN A 455 1.14 5.47 -16.29
C GLN A 455 2.58 5.37 -15.75
N GLU A 456 3.51 6.16 -16.28
CA GLU A 456 4.91 6.19 -15.84
C GLU A 456 5.12 7.27 -14.78
N LEU A 457 5.93 6.96 -13.77
CA LEU A 457 6.47 7.96 -12.84
C LEU A 457 7.93 8.27 -13.21
N ARG A 458 8.25 9.55 -13.38
CA ARG A 458 9.58 10.01 -13.75
C ARG A 458 10.16 10.84 -12.63
N VAL A 459 11.32 10.45 -12.15
CA VAL A 459 12.08 11.18 -11.14
C VAL A 459 13.35 11.71 -11.79
N LYS A 460 13.63 12.99 -11.61
CA LYS A 460 14.90 13.60 -12.00
C LYS A 460 15.61 14.12 -10.77
N TRP A 461 16.85 13.68 -10.59
CA TRP A 461 17.71 14.11 -9.50
C TRP A 461 18.98 14.77 -10.09
N PRO A 462 19.12 16.09 -9.98
CA PRO A 462 20.31 16.79 -10.48
C PRO A 462 21.50 16.48 -9.57
N LEU A 463 22.61 16.03 -10.15
CA LEU A 463 23.84 15.78 -9.42
C LEU A 463 24.62 17.08 -9.23
N GLU A 464 25.23 17.25 -8.06
CA GLU A 464 26.14 18.37 -7.80
C GLU A 464 27.39 18.27 -8.70
N SER A 465 27.82 17.04 -8.97
CA SER A 465 28.94 16.76 -9.84
C SER A 465 28.54 16.86 -11.32
N LYS A 466 29.39 17.54 -12.10
CA LYS A 466 29.50 17.40 -13.57
C LYS A 466 28.27 17.78 -14.40
N LYS A 467 27.33 18.56 -13.85
CA LYS A 467 26.06 18.96 -14.52
C LYS A 467 25.27 17.76 -15.05
N ALA A 468 25.36 16.62 -14.36
CA ALA A 468 24.65 15.41 -14.72
C ALA A 468 23.30 15.34 -14.02
N VAL A 469 22.35 14.62 -14.61
CA VAL A 469 21.02 14.39 -14.02
C VAL A 469 20.72 12.91 -14.08
N LEU A 470 20.50 12.28 -12.91
CA LEU A 470 19.93 10.94 -12.86
C LEU A 470 18.43 11.04 -13.16
N GLN A 471 18.00 10.36 -14.21
CA GLN A 471 16.59 10.19 -14.58
C GLN A 471 16.18 8.75 -14.30
N ILE A 472 15.14 8.57 -13.48
CA ILE A 472 14.56 7.27 -13.15
C ILE A 472 13.15 7.26 -13.71
N THR A 473 12.83 6.26 -14.53
CA THR A 473 11.47 6.04 -15.05
C THR A 473 10.96 4.70 -14.52
N PHE A 474 9.92 4.77 -13.69
CA PHE A 474 9.20 3.60 -13.20
C PHE A 474 8.07 3.26 -14.16
N LYS A 475 7.98 1.99 -14.52
CA LYS A 475 6.93 1.41 -15.36
C LYS A 475 6.41 0.16 -14.67
N GLU A 476 5.27 -0.34 -15.13
CA GLU A 476 4.58 -1.45 -14.46
C GLU A 476 5.49 -2.65 -14.16
N ASP A 477 6.31 -3.10 -15.11
CA ASP A 477 7.14 -4.31 -15.01
C ASP A 477 8.66 -4.07 -15.05
N CYS A 478 9.10 -2.81 -15.17
CA CYS A 478 10.51 -2.49 -15.30
C CYS A 478 10.86 -1.09 -14.76
N MET A 479 12.13 -0.91 -14.42
CA MET A 479 12.70 0.38 -14.06
C MET A 479 13.84 0.74 -15.01
N GLU A 480 13.81 1.96 -15.54
CA GLU A 480 14.86 2.52 -16.37
C GLU A 480 15.61 3.62 -15.62
N LEU A 481 16.95 3.56 -15.63
CA LEU A 481 17.80 4.63 -15.13
C LEU A 481 18.70 5.14 -16.25
N LEU A 482 18.79 6.46 -16.38
CA LEU A 482 19.64 7.14 -17.34
C LEU A 482 20.37 8.26 -16.61
N CYS A 483 21.69 8.33 -16.73
CA CYS A 483 22.41 9.52 -16.31
C CYS A 483 22.70 10.39 -17.54
N ASP A 484 21.99 11.51 -17.66
CA ASP A 484 22.22 12.50 -18.70
C ASP A 484 23.36 13.44 -18.24
N SER A 485 24.49 13.38 -18.94
CA SER A 485 25.68 14.16 -18.62
C SER A 485 26.23 14.84 -19.87
N LYS A 486 26.75 16.06 -19.71
CA LYS A 486 27.47 16.77 -20.77
C LYS A 486 28.89 16.24 -20.99
N GLU A 487 29.40 15.43 -20.07
CA GLU A 487 30.69 14.76 -20.21
C GLU A 487 30.55 13.46 -20.99
N LYS A 488 31.37 13.29 -22.04
CA LYS A 488 31.34 12.10 -22.90
C LYS A 488 31.74 10.81 -22.17
N ASP A 489 32.54 10.91 -21.11
CA ASP A 489 33.12 9.78 -20.38
C ASP A 489 32.63 9.70 -18.92
N PHE A 490 31.39 10.10 -18.67
CA PHE A 490 30.78 9.99 -17.34
C PHE A 490 30.55 8.52 -16.96
N VAL A 491 31.43 7.97 -16.12
CA VAL A 491 31.34 6.60 -15.60
C VAL A 491 30.59 6.61 -14.27
N TRP A 492 29.56 5.78 -14.17
CA TRP A 492 28.74 5.62 -12.97
C TRP A 492 28.27 4.19 -12.82
N ASP A 493 27.90 3.80 -11.60
CA ASP A 493 27.24 2.54 -11.30
C ASP A 493 26.24 2.71 -10.15
N LEU A 494 25.39 1.68 -9.97
CA LEU A 494 24.61 1.51 -8.76
C LEU A 494 25.23 0.40 -7.92
N GLU A 495 25.58 0.65 -6.68
CA GLU A 495 26.16 -0.36 -5.78
C GLU A 495 25.21 -0.69 -4.63
N LEU A 496 24.94 -1.98 -4.45
CA LEU A 496 24.21 -2.48 -3.30
C LEU A 496 25.22 -2.78 -2.19
N THR A 497 25.07 -2.10 -1.06
CA THR A 497 25.74 -2.47 0.18
C THR A 497 24.74 -2.99 1.20
N ALA A 498 25.20 -3.89 2.06
CA ALA A 498 24.46 -4.47 3.17
C ALA A 498 25.36 -4.64 4.40
N LEU A 499 24.76 -4.77 5.58
CA LEU A 499 25.49 -5.11 6.80
C LEU A 499 26.26 -6.43 6.61
N PRO A 500 27.56 -6.52 6.94
CA PRO A 500 28.31 -7.75 6.80
C PRO A 500 27.66 -8.90 7.58
N GLY A 501 27.42 -10.02 6.90
CA GLY A 501 26.77 -11.19 7.50
C GLY A 501 25.23 -11.12 7.52
N ALA A 502 24.62 -10.05 7.00
CA ALA A 502 23.17 -10.03 6.80
C ALA A 502 22.71 -11.21 5.93
N PRO A 503 21.57 -11.86 6.26
CA PRO A 503 21.02 -12.94 5.46
C PRO A 503 20.43 -12.37 4.15
N LEU A 504 21.22 -12.46 3.08
CA LEU A 504 20.81 -12.01 1.75
C LEU A 504 20.25 -13.19 0.93
N PRO A 505 19.21 -12.96 0.11
CA PRO A 505 18.53 -14.04 -0.62
C PRO A 505 19.29 -14.49 -1.88
N PHE A 506 20.39 -13.81 -2.25
CA PHE A 506 21.06 -13.98 -3.54
C PHE A 506 21.81 -15.31 -3.66
N THR A 507 21.41 -16.14 -4.62
CA THR A 507 22.05 -17.43 -4.89
C THR A 507 23.13 -17.29 -5.96
N THR A 508 22.82 -16.66 -7.10
CA THR A 508 23.75 -16.52 -8.24
C THR A 508 23.65 -15.13 -8.85
N ILE A 509 24.80 -14.51 -9.14
CA ILE A 509 24.89 -13.21 -9.81
C ILE A 509 25.70 -13.39 -11.10
N THR A 510 25.05 -13.11 -12.22
CA THR A 510 25.63 -13.11 -13.57
C THR A 510 25.51 -11.72 -14.17
N ASP A 511 26.20 -11.45 -15.28
CA ASP A 511 26.15 -10.16 -15.94
C ASP A 511 24.72 -9.71 -16.32
N LYS A 512 23.81 -10.62 -16.63
CA LYS A 512 22.43 -10.30 -17.04
C LYS A 512 21.36 -10.57 -15.99
N LYS A 513 21.70 -11.20 -14.88
CA LYS A 513 20.70 -11.70 -13.94
C LYS A 513 21.24 -11.86 -12.52
N VAL A 514 20.45 -11.43 -11.55
CA VAL A 514 20.58 -11.81 -10.14
C VAL A 514 19.48 -12.81 -9.83
N SER A 515 19.86 -14.01 -9.40
CA SER A 515 18.95 -15.06 -8.92
C SER A 515 18.93 -15.05 -7.39
N ALA A 516 17.77 -15.27 -6.81
CA ALA A 516 17.54 -15.25 -5.38
C ALA A 516 16.55 -16.34 -4.97
N SER A 517 16.57 -16.72 -3.69
CA SER A 517 15.62 -17.65 -3.09
C SER A 517 15.11 -17.08 -1.77
N GLN A 518 13.79 -17.06 -1.61
CA GLN A 518 13.12 -16.72 -0.35
C GLN A 518 12.37 -17.97 0.08
N LYS A 519 12.76 -18.54 1.24
CA LYS A 519 12.40 -19.92 1.62
C LYS A 519 12.80 -20.86 0.46
N ASP A 520 11.84 -21.58 -0.11
CA ASP A 520 12.04 -22.49 -1.24
C ASP A 520 11.55 -21.91 -2.59
N PHE A 521 11.19 -20.63 -2.63
CA PHE A 521 10.72 -19.97 -3.84
C PHE A 521 11.86 -19.20 -4.53
N ASN A 522 12.17 -19.61 -5.75
CA ASN A 522 13.20 -18.96 -6.57
C ASN A 522 12.61 -17.80 -7.37
N TYR A 523 13.34 -16.69 -7.38
CA TYR A 523 13.00 -15.50 -8.17
C TYR A 523 14.26 -14.84 -8.71
N GLN A 524 14.08 -13.85 -9.58
CA GLN A 524 15.21 -13.19 -10.23
C GLN A 524 14.86 -11.75 -10.62
N VAL A 525 15.92 -10.96 -10.82
CA VAL A 525 15.87 -9.66 -11.51
C VAL A 525 16.81 -9.74 -12.71
N SER A 526 16.31 -9.34 -13.88
CA SER A 526 17.10 -9.35 -15.12
C SER A 526 17.53 -7.95 -15.52
N CYS A 527 18.73 -7.81 -16.05
CA CYS A 527 19.29 -6.56 -16.56
C CYS A 527 19.26 -6.58 -18.09
N LYS A 528 18.26 -5.92 -18.68
CA LYS A 528 18.10 -5.83 -20.15
C LYS A 528 19.16 -4.94 -20.78
N THR A 529 19.47 -3.82 -20.13
CA THR A 529 20.52 -2.87 -20.54
C THR A 529 21.41 -2.60 -19.34
N GLY A 530 22.73 -2.69 -19.55
CA GLY A 530 23.72 -2.70 -18.47
C GLY A 530 24.20 -4.11 -18.13
N ARG A 531 24.86 -4.25 -16.99
CA ARG A 531 25.29 -5.55 -16.44
C ARG A 531 25.42 -5.52 -14.92
N PHE A 532 25.18 -6.64 -14.26
CA PHE A 532 25.57 -6.84 -12.86
C PHE A 532 27.03 -7.28 -12.75
N VAL A 533 27.64 -6.96 -11.61
CA VAL A 533 28.97 -7.44 -11.20
C VAL A 533 28.86 -7.96 -9.77
N ASP A 534 29.21 -9.23 -9.56
CA ASP A 534 29.19 -9.87 -8.24
C ASP A 534 30.38 -9.38 -7.41
N LEU A 535 30.11 -8.73 -6.28
CA LEU A 535 31.12 -8.18 -5.37
C LEU A 535 31.24 -9.00 -4.08
N ARG A 536 30.46 -10.07 -3.90
CA ARG A 536 30.43 -10.85 -2.64
C ARG A 536 31.74 -11.56 -2.30
N LYS A 537 32.68 -11.64 -3.24
CA LYS A 537 34.04 -12.17 -3.01
C LYS A 537 34.99 -11.12 -2.46
N GLU A 538 34.61 -9.85 -2.53
CA GLU A 538 35.35 -8.73 -1.97
C GLU A 538 35.03 -8.65 -0.47
N ALA A 539 36.02 -8.31 0.37
CA ALA A 539 35.79 -8.14 1.79
C ALA A 539 35.04 -6.83 2.03
N GLY A 540 33.96 -6.87 2.81
CA GLY A 540 33.24 -5.67 3.24
C GLY A 540 31.72 -5.80 3.14
N SER A 541 31.08 -4.68 2.83
CA SER A 541 29.62 -4.52 2.78
C SER A 541 29.04 -4.62 1.37
N SER A 542 29.88 -4.62 0.34
CA SER A 542 29.48 -4.63 -1.06
C SER A 542 28.92 -6.00 -1.47
N VAL A 543 27.75 -6.00 -2.11
CA VAL A 543 27.06 -7.21 -2.54
C VAL A 543 27.19 -7.38 -4.05
N PHE A 544 26.70 -6.41 -4.80
CA PHE A 544 26.87 -6.33 -6.25
C PHE A 544 26.79 -4.88 -6.69
N LYS A 545 27.24 -4.63 -7.92
CA LYS A 545 26.96 -3.37 -8.60
C LYS A 545 26.31 -3.58 -9.96
N ILE A 546 25.65 -2.54 -10.45
CA ILE A 546 24.99 -2.49 -11.75
C ILE A 546 25.67 -1.41 -12.57
N GLU A 547 26.36 -1.83 -13.62
CA GLU A 547 27.02 -0.91 -14.55
C GLU A 547 26.11 -0.63 -15.75
N PRO A 548 25.99 0.64 -16.16
CA PRO A 548 25.19 1.02 -17.32
C PRO A 548 25.81 0.55 -18.63
N ALA A 549 24.97 0.35 -19.64
CA ALA A 549 25.41 0.27 -21.03
C ALA A 549 24.86 1.49 -21.77
N HIS A 550 25.73 2.25 -22.45
CA HIS A 550 25.36 3.52 -23.11
C HIS A 550 24.67 4.50 -22.14
N ASN A 551 25.22 4.65 -20.93
CA ASN A 551 24.68 5.47 -19.83
C ASN A 551 23.27 5.11 -19.36
N LYS A 552 22.77 3.91 -19.70
CA LYS A 552 21.44 3.43 -19.34
C LYS A 552 21.49 2.10 -18.61
N ILE A 553 20.63 1.95 -17.59
CA ILE A 553 20.29 0.68 -16.95
C ILE A 553 18.80 0.40 -17.18
N VAL A 554 18.45 -0.85 -17.49
CA VAL A 554 17.05 -1.30 -17.53
C VAL A 554 16.92 -2.61 -16.78
N LEU A 555 16.21 -2.56 -15.65
CA LEU A 555 15.91 -3.72 -14.81
C LEU A 555 14.50 -4.21 -15.08
N LEU A 556 14.34 -5.53 -15.25
CA LEU A 556 13.06 -6.21 -15.44
C LEU A 556 12.70 -6.96 -14.16
N PHE A 557 11.47 -6.75 -13.69
CA PHE A 557 10.93 -7.37 -12.46
C PHE A 557 9.87 -8.43 -12.74
N LYS A 558 9.40 -8.52 -14.00
CA LYS A 558 8.58 -9.62 -14.47
C LYS A 558 9.45 -10.74 -15.00
N ASN A 559 9.23 -11.95 -14.49
CA ASN A 559 9.96 -13.16 -14.86
C ASN A 559 9.23 -13.98 -15.93
#